data_AF-A0A957GEN8-F1
#
_entry.id   AF-A0A957GEN8-F1
#
_cell.length_a   1.000
_cell.length_b   1.000
_cell.length_c   1.000
_cell.angle_alpha   90.00
_cell.angle_beta   90.00
_cell.angle_gamma   90.00
#
_symmetry.space_group_name_H-M   'P 1'
#
loop_
_entity.id
_entity.type
_entity.pdbx_description
1 polymer ?
#
loop_
_entity_poly.entity_id
_entity_poly.type
_entity_poly.pdbx_seq_one_letter_code
_entity_poly.pdbx_strand_id
1 'polypeptide(L)'
;MKRTIFTLTLLALLLIPAGSALAAPAYDIVIGEGESRSDVELYGDSLEVKSGGTVSGDVTIFGGDADIAGTVEGNLAVFDGNVALSGTVEGDLVSLGSNLTISESADIDGDCVVLGGNVEDNSTRSSCARFDAAFPLSGFLGE
;
A
#
# COMPACT_ATOMS: atom_id res chain seq x y z
N MET A 1 49.41 6.80 19.16
CA MET A 1 49.12 7.78 18.08
C MET A 1 48.08 7.26 17.09
N LYS A 2 48.19 6.07 16.49
CA LYS A 2 47.16 5.53 15.56
C LYS A 2 45.81 5.18 16.22
N ARG A 3 45.83 4.68 17.47
CA ARG A 3 44.63 4.29 18.23
C ARG A 3 43.80 5.51 18.69
N THR A 4 44.47 6.60 19.03
CA THR A 4 43.84 7.86 19.45
C THR A 4 43.22 8.63 18.27
N ILE A 5 43.80 8.48 17.08
CA ILE A 5 43.23 8.99 15.82
C ILE A 5 41.92 8.25 15.51
N PHE A 6 41.92 6.92 15.60
CA PHE A 6 40.71 6.10 15.35
C PHE A 6 39.56 6.44 16.30
N THR A 7 39.85 6.67 17.58
CA THR A 7 38.81 7.07 18.55
C THR A 7 38.26 8.46 18.30
N LEU A 8 39.08 9.40 17.81
CA LEU A 8 38.62 10.74 17.47
C LEU A 8 37.73 10.74 16.22
N THR A 9 38.04 9.88 15.24
CA THR A 9 37.19 9.72 14.04
C THR A 9 35.83 9.11 14.39
N LEU A 10 35.80 8.10 15.27
CA LEU A 10 34.56 7.48 15.73
C LEU A 10 33.70 8.45 16.57
N LEU A 11 34.32 9.27 17.42
CA LEU A 11 33.63 10.27 18.24
C LEU A 11 33.10 11.44 17.40
N ALA A 12 33.82 11.84 16.35
CA ALA A 12 33.37 12.87 15.42
C ALA A 12 32.16 12.43 14.59
N LEU A 13 32.09 11.14 14.20
CA LEU A 13 30.93 10.58 13.49
C LEU A 13 29.67 10.51 14.38
N LEU A 14 29.86 10.36 15.70
CA LEU A 14 28.78 10.34 16.69
C LEU A 14 28.23 11.74 17.02
N LEU A 15 28.99 12.80 16.71
CA LEU A 15 28.58 14.20 16.91
C LEU A 15 27.91 14.82 15.69
N ILE A 16 27.65 14.07 14.62
CA ILE A 16 26.77 14.53 13.55
C ILE A 16 25.37 14.61 14.19
N PRO A 17 24.79 15.81 14.36
CA PRO A 17 23.42 15.90 14.83
C PRO A 17 22.58 15.07 13.87
N ALA A 18 21.88 14.06 14.39
CA ALA A 18 20.91 13.29 13.64
C ALA A 18 20.04 14.32 12.92
N GLY A 19 20.25 14.40 11.60
CA GLY A 19 19.70 15.45 10.76
C GLY A 19 18.22 15.55 11.04
N SER A 20 17.74 16.79 11.14
CA SER A 20 16.34 17.13 11.26
C SER A 20 15.50 16.10 10.52
N ALA A 21 14.66 15.37 11.26
CA ALA A 21 13.57 14.63 10.66
C ALA A 21 12.66 15.67 10.00
N LEU A 22 13.01 16.06 8.78
CA LEU A 22 12.06 16.62 7.85
C LEU A 22 11.01 15.54 7.75
N ALA A 23 9.82 15.82 8.28
CA ALA A 23 8.65 14.99 8.02
C ALA A 23 8.58 14.85 6.50
N ALA A 24 8.95 13.66 5.99
CA ALA A 24 8.56 13.29 4.65
C ALA A 24 7.03 13.41 4.62
N PRO A 25 6.45 13.94 3.53
CA PRO A 25 5.01 13.93 3.41
C PRO A 25 4.54 12.48 3.65
N ALA A 26 3.47 12.31 4.43
CA ALA A 26 2.95 10.97 4.76
C ALA A 26 2.60 10.18 3.49
N TYR A 27 2.32 10.89 2.40
CA TYR A 27 2.01 10.37 1.07
C TYR A 27 2.66 11.27 0.02
N ASP A 28 3.20 10.68 -1.05
CA ASP A 28 3.93 11.43 -2.08
C ASP A 28 2.98 12.01 -3.14
N ILE A 29 1.86 11.31 -3.39
CA ILE A 29 0.77 11.79 -4.24
C ILE A 29 -0.51 11.88 -3.42
N VAL A 30 -1.13 13.06 -3.44
CA VAL A 30 -2.46 13.29 -2.84
C VAL A 30 -3.42 13.77 -3.92
N ILE A 31 -4.49 13.03 -4.15
CA ILE A 31 -5.58 13.40 -5.06
C ILE A 31 -6.70 14.02 -4.22
N GLY A 32 -6.90 15.33 -4.38
CA GLY A 32 -7.88 16.10 -3.61
C GLY A 32 -9.31 16.01 -4.15
N GLU A 33 -10.25 16.59 -3.40
CA GLU A 33 -11.66 16.69 -3.80
C GLU A 33 -11.80 17.44 -5.14
N GLY A 34 -12.44 16.80 -6.12
CA GLY A 34 -12.62 17.33 -7.47
C GLY A 34 -11.38 17.25 -8.36
N GLU A 35 -10.28 16.68 -7.87
CA GLU A 35 -9.14 16.31 -8.71
C GLU A 35 -9.40 14.92 -9.30
N SER A 36 -9.20 14.81 -10.62
CA SER A 36 -9.30 13.54 -11.32
C SER A 36 -7.99 13.25 -12.03
N ARG A 37 -7.44 12.05 -11.81
CA ARG A 37 -6.26 11.55 -12.53
C ARG A 37 -6.64 10.34 -13.37
N SER A 38 -5.90 10.12 -14.45
CA SER A 38 -6.07 8.92 -15.27
C SER A 38 -5.32 7.77 -14.62
N ASP A 39 -4.11 7.50 -15.06
CA ASP A 39 -3.32 6.39 -14.55
C ASP A 39 -2.34 6.88 -13.48
N VAL A 40 -2.10 6.05 -12.47
CA VAL A 40 -1.21 6.33 -11.35
C VAL A 40 -0.31 5.12 -11.11
N GLU A 41 0.95 5.22 -11.52
CA GLU A 41 1.98 4.24 -11.18
C GLU A 41 2.98 4.79 -10.17
N LEU A 42 3.15 4.06 -9.06
CA LEU A 42 4.06 4.42 -7.97
C LEU A 42 5.05 3.29 -7.67
N TYR A 43 6.29 3.69 -7.36
CA TYR A 43 7.38 2.76 -7.07
C TYR A 43 8.11 3.19 -5.79
N GLY A 44 7.73 2.61 -4.66
CA GLY A 44 8.23 2.96 -3.33
C GLY A 44 7.57 4.20 -2.73
N ASP A 45 6.61 4.78 -3.45
CA ASP A 45 5.89 5.98 -3.05
C ASP A 45 4.48 5.63 -2.57
N SER A 46 3.92 6.51 -1.72
CA SER A 46 2.59 6.31 -1.14
C SER A 46 1.54 7.22 -1.79
N LEU A 47 0.33 6.68 -1.96
CA LEU A 47 -0.83 7.37 -2.55
C LEU A 47 -1.90 7.64 -1.51
N GLU A 48 -2.45 8.86 -1.49
CA GLU A 48 -3.68 9.21 -0.78
C GLU A 48 -4.72 9.74 -1.77
N VAL A 49 -5.85 9.05 -1.90
CA VAL A 49 -7.02 9.53 -2.64
C VAL A 49 -8.06 9.96 -1.62
N LYS A 50 -8.23 11.27 -1.47
CA LYS A 50 -9.20 11.83 -0.50
C LYS A 50 -10.63 11.63 -0.98
N SER A 51 -11.56 11.73 -0.04
CA SER A 51 -12.99 11.71 -0.35
C SER A 51 -13.32 12.80 -1.38
N GLY A 52 -13.96 12.40 -2.48
CA GLY A 52 -14.26 13.26 -3.63
C GLY A 52 -13.13 13.41 -4.66
N GLY A 53 -11.96 12.80 -4.43
CA GLY A 53 -10.96 12.57 -5.45
C GLY A 53 -11.31 11.36 -6.31
N THR A 54 -11.03 11.42 -7.61
CA THR A 54 -11.34 10.34 -8.55
C THR A 54 -10.10 9.91 -9.31
N VAL A 55 -9.88 8.61 -9.45
CA VAL A 55 -8.91 8.07 -10.40
C VAL A 55 -9.69 7.36 -11.50
N SER A 56 -9.71 7.95 -12.69
CA SER A 56 -10.45 7.44 -13.84
C SER A 56 -9.74 6.31 -14.58
N GLY A 57 -8.45 6.08 -14.30
CA GLY A 57 -7.64 5.01 -14.87
C GLY A 57 -7.16 4.02 -13.82
N ASP A 58 -6.06 3.33 -14.12
CA ASP A 58 -5.53 2.26 -13.28
C ASP A 58 -4.55 2.79 -12.22
N VAL A 59 -4.59 2.22 -11.02
CA VAL A 59 -3.67 2.50 -9.93
C VAL A 59 -2.76 1.29 -9.71
N THR A 60 -1.46 1.47 -9.87
CA THR A 60 -0.46 0.43 -9.59
C THR A 60 0.58 0.95 -8.61
N ILE A 61 0.75 0.26 -7.48
CA ILE A 61 1.69 0.66 -6.42
C ILE A 61 2.60 -0.52 -6.09
N PHE A 62 3.92 -0.29 -6.16
CA PHE A 62 4.95 -1.25 -5.77
C PHE A 62 5.70 -0.78 -4.53
N GLY A 63 5.62 -1.48 -3.41
CA GLY A 63 6.46 -1.20 -2.23
C GLY A 63 6.07 0.07 -1.46
N GLY A 64 4.79 0.47 -1.48
CA GLY A 64 4.30 1.73 -0.92
C GLY A 64 2.94 1.59 -0.24
N ASP A 65 2.50 2.64 0.44
CA ASP A 65 1.21 2.66 1.14
C ASP A 65 0.12 3.31 0.27
N ALA A 66 -1.11 2.82 0.39
CA ALA A 66 -2.27 3.32 -0.34
C ALA A 66 -3.42 3.61 0.61
N ASP A 67 -3.89 4.86 0.65
CA ASP A 67 -5.12 5.26 1.34
C ASP A 67 -6.14 5.73 0.31
N ILE A 68 -7.23 4.97 0.15
CA ILE A 68 -8.26 5.22 -0.85
C ILE A 68 -9.58 5.51 -0.13
N ALA A 69 -9.89 6.80 0.06
CA ALA A 69 -11.17 7.30 0.56
C ALA A 69 -12.08 7.86 -0.55
N GLY A 70 -11.54 8.09 -1.74
CA GLY A 70 -12.27 8.54 -2.93
C GLY A 70 -12.75 7.38 -3.83
N THR A 71 -12.86 7.65 -5.13
CA THR A 71 -13.32 6.67 -6.13
C THR A 71 -12.19 6.31 -7.08
N VAL A 72 -11.99 5.02 -7.33
CA VAL A 72 -11.12 4.49 -8.39
C VAL A 72 -12.01 3.81 -9.41
N GLU A 73 -12.14 4.38 -10.60
CA GLU A 73 -12.98 3.83 -11.69
C GLU A 73 -12.27 2.67 -12.41
N GLY A 74 -10.93 2.64 -12.39
CA GLY A 74 -10.12 1.55 -12.96
C GLY A 74 -9.73 0.48 -11.96
N ASN A 75 -8.65 -0.25 -12.26
CA ASN A 75 -8.15 -1.34 -11.43
C ASN A 75 -7.15 -0.85 -10.38
N LEU A 76 -7.16 -1.47 -9.19
CA LEU A 76 -6.23 -1.19 -8.11
C LEU A 76 -5.30 -2.39 -7.89
N ALA A 77 -4.04 -2.26 -8.27
CA ALA A 77 -3.01 -3.27 -8.06
C ALA A 77 -1.96 -2.79 -7.05
N VAL A 78 -1.82 -3.51 -5.94
CA VAL A 78 -0.82 -3.19 -4.91
C VAL A 78 0.07 -4.40 -4.64
N PHE A 79 1.37 -4.16 -4.68
CA PHE A 79 2.40 -5.16 -4.46
C PHE A 79 3.26 -4.72 -3.28
N ASP A 80 3.20 -5.45 -2.17
CA ASP A 80 3.99 -5.22 -0.95
C ASP A 80 3.78 -3.81 -0.35
N GLY A 81 3.04 -3.72 0.76
CA GLY A 81 2.65 -2.42 1.35
C GLY A 81 1.41 -2.52 2.23
N ASN A 82 0.90 -1.36 2.68
CA ASN A 82 -0.35 -1.27 3.44
C ASN A 82 -1.40 -0.55 2.61
N VAL A 83 -2.58 -1.15 2.50
CA VAL A 83 -3.71 -0.62 1.74
C VAL A 83 -4.88 -0.40 2.69
N ALA A 84 -5.29 0.85 2.84
CA ALA A 84 -6.50 1.23 3.55
C ALA A 84 -7.55 1.64 2.52
N LEU A 85 -8.61 0.83 2.40
CA LEU A 85 -9.73 1.11 1.51
C LEU A 85 -10.94 1.54 2.36
N SER A 86 -11.44 2.74 2.08
CA SER A 86 -12.67 3.28 2.68
C SER A 86 -13.65 3.87 1.67
N GLY A 87 -13.20 4.10 0.42
CA GLY A 87 -14.02 4.53 -0.70
C GLY A 87 -14.45 3.41 -1.65
N THR A 88 -14.64 3.76 -2.93
CA THR A 88 -15.18 2.83 -3.94
C THR A 88 -14.12 2.48 -4.99
N VAL A 89 -14.03 1.20 -5.33
CA VAL A 89 -13.26 0.69 -6.48
C VAL A 89 -14.25 0.05 -7.45
N GLU A 90 -14.39 0.61 -8.65
CA GLU A 90 -15.30 0.07 -9.67
C GLU A 90 -14.66 -1.07 -10.47
N GLY A 91 -13.33 -1.09 -10.59
CA GLY A 91 -12.60 -2.18 -11.23
C GLY A 91 -12.19 -3.31 -10.28
N ASP A 92 -11.16 -4.04 -10.67
CA ASP A 92 -10.62 -5.16 -9.89
C ASP A 92 -9.59 -4.68 -8.85
N LEU A 93 -9.59 -5.30 -7.68
CA LEU A 93 -8.58 -5.09 -6.64
C LEU A 93 -7.65 -6.31 -6.56
N VAL A 94 -6.36 -6.10 -6.84
CA VAL A 94 -5.33 -7.13 -6.72
C VAL A 94 -4.29 -6.71 -5.68
N SER A 95 -4.10 -7.53 -4.66
CA SER A 95 -3.20 -7.25 -3.54
C SER A 95 -2.24 -8.42 -3.35
N LEU A 96 -0.94 -8.20 -3.57
CA LEU A 96 0.11 -9.23 -3.42
C LEU A 96 1.06 -8.86 -2.28
N GLY A 97 1.22 -9.72 -1.28
CA GLY A 97 2.17 -9.52 -0.18
C GLY A 97 1.80 -8.41 0.82
N SER A 98 0.65 -7.75 0.67
CA SER A 98 0.29 -6.52 1.38
C SER A 98 -0.72 -6.74 2.52
N ASN A 99 -0.80 -5.76 3.42
CA ASN A 99 -1.84 -5.69 4.44
C ASN A 99 -3.00 -4.86 3.92
N LEU A 100 -4.13 -5.50 3.62
CA LEU A 100 -5.33 -4.85 3.11
C LEU A 100 -6.36 -4.69 4.22
N THR A 101 -6.75 -3.45 4.51
CA THR A 101 -7.81 -3.12 5.46
C THR A 101 -8.98 -2.51 4.70
N ILE A 102 -10.12 -3.20 4.71
CA ILE A 102 -11.35 -2.78 4.04
C ILE A 102 -12.33 -2.30 5.10
N SER A 103 -12.68 -1.02 5.01
CA SER A 103 -13.61 -0.36 5.93
C SER A 103 -15.06 -0.74 5.62
N GLU A 104 -15.97 -0.48 6.56
CA GLU A 104 -17.40 -0.76 6.39
C GLU A 104 -18.04 -0.01 5.20
N SER A 105 -17.51 1.18 4.91
CA SER A 105 -17.94 2.06 3.83
C SER A 105 -17.35 1.71 2.47
N ALA A 106 -16.38 0.78 2.43
CA ALA A 106 -15.71 0.43 1.20
C ALA A 106 -16.60 -0.45 0.32
N ASP A 107 -16.56 -0.17 -0.99
CA ASP A 107 -17.33 -0.90 -1.99
C ASP A 107 -16.40 -1.27 -3.15
N ILE A 108 -16.41 -2.56 -3.54
CA ILE A 108 -15.61 -3.09 -4.64
C ILE A 108 -16.61 -3.74 -5.60
N ASP A 109 -16.80 -3.17 -6.78
CA ASP A 109 -17.75 -3.68 -7.79
C ASP A 109 -17.16 -4.87 -8.57
N GLY A 110 -15.84 -4.84 -8.82
CA GLY A 110 -15.11 -5.89 -9.51
C GLY A 110 -14.63 -7.04 -8.61
N ASP A 111 -13.68 -7.82 -9.13
CA ASP A 111 -13.09 -8.94 -8.42
C ASP A 111 -12.00 -8.46 -7.46
N CYS A 112 -12.03 -8.95 -6.21
CA CYS A 112 -10.98 -8.68 -5.24
C CYS A 112 -10.16 -9.95 -4.97
N VAL A 113 -8.88 -9.92 -5.32
CA VAL A 113 -7.93 -11.03 -5.20
C VAL A 113 -6.78 -10.62 -4.29
N VAL A 114 -6.58 -11.40 -3.21
CA VAL A 114 -5.43 -11.21 -2.33
C VAL A 114 -4.57 -12.47 -2.29
N LEU A 115 -3.27 -12.31 -2.53
CA LEU A 115 -2.28 -13.40 -2.58
C LEU A 115 -1.12 -13.10 -1.63
N GLY A 116 -1.11 -13.80 -0.49
CA GLY A 116 -0.10 -13.64 0.55
C GLY A 116 -0.20 -12.27 1.23
N GLY A 117 -0.43 -12.24 2.53
CA GLY A 117 -0.66 -10.99 3.26
C GLY A 117 -1.81 -11.13 4.24
N ASN A 118 -2.06 -10.07 5.00
CA ASN A 118 -3.18 -10.01 5.93
C ASN A 118 -4.30 -9.18 5.33
N VAL A 119 -5.53 -9.69 5.37
CA VAL A 119 -6.69 -8.91 4.97
C VAL A 119 -7.62 -8.80 6.16
N GLU A 120 -7.87 -7.58 6.60
CA GLU A 120 -8.90 -7.24 7.56
C GLU A 120 -10.09 -6.67 6.80
N ASP A 121 -11.18 -7.44 6.74
CA ASP A 121 -12.38 -7.06 5.99
C ASP A 121 -13.52 -6.85 6.98
N ASN A 122 -13.92 -5.59 7.11
CA ASN A 122 -15.05 -5.16 7.91
C ASN A 122 -16.20 -4.67 7.01
N SER A 123 -16.13 -4.92 5.70
CA SER A 123 -17.18 -4.53 4.76
C SER A 123 -18.42 -5.38 4.94
N THR A 124 -19.58 -4.81 4.60
CA THR A 124 -20.86 -5.54 4.65
C THR A 124 -21.24 -6.13 3.27
N ARG A 125 -20.52 -5.75 2.20
CA ARG A 125 -20.87 -6.08 0.80
C ARG A 125 -19.74 -6.62 -0.06
N SER A 126 -18.48 -6.32 0.25
CA SER A 126 -17.35 -6.67 -0.62
C SER A 126 -16.85 -8.08 -0.26
N SER A 127 -16.91 -9.04 -1.19
CA SER A 127 -16.40 -10.39 -0.97
C SER A 127 -15.03 -10.56 -1.63
N CYS A 128 -13.96 -10.18 -0.92
CA CYS A 128 -12.62 -10.48 -1.40
C CYS A 128 -12.33 -11.98 -1.38
N ALA A 129 -12.02 -12.54 -2.55
CA ALA A 129 -11.51 -13.90 -2.69
C ALA A 129 -10.09 -13.95 -2.11
N ARG A 130 -10.00 -14.33 -0.84
CA ARG A 130 -8.72 -14.61 -0.17
C ARG A 130 -8.17 -15.93 -0.70
N PHE A 131 -7.14 -15.86 -1.54
CA PHE A 131 -6.33 -17.03 -1.85
C PHE A 131 -5.25 -17.13 -0.77
N ASP A 132 -5.68 -17.65 0.38
CA ASP A 132 -4.76 -18.08 1.42
C ASP A 132 -3.87 -19.17 0.80
N ALA A 133 -2.62 -18.84 0.49
CA ALA A 133 -1.65 -19.76 -0.04
C ALA A 133 -1.21 -20.82 1.00
N ALA A 134 -2.07 -21.15 1.96
CA ALA A 134 -2.10 -22.47 2.58
C ALA A 134 -2.66 -23.48 1.58
N PHE A 135 -2.06 -23.60 0.39
CA PHE A 135 -2.19 -24.84 -0.37
C PHE A 135 -1.52 -25.93 0.46
N PRO A 136 -2.25 -26.93 0.99
CA PRO A 136 -1.59 -28.06 1.61
C PRO A 136 -0.83 -28.81 0.51
N LEU A 137 0.46 -28.49 0.33
CA LEU A 137 1.36 -29.23 -0.55
C LEU A 137 1.47 -30.71 -0.15
N SER A 138 0.96 -31.08 1.02
CA SER A 138 0.83 -32.46 1.50
C SER A 138 -0.18 -33.31 0.71
N GLY A 139 -1.05 -32.72 -0.13
CA GLY A 139 -2.01 -33.47 -0.95
C GLY A 139 -1.49 -33.93 -2.32
N PHE A 140 -0.38 -33.37 -2.81
CA PHE A 140 0.12 -33.62 -4.17
C PHE A 140 1.32 -34.57 -4.23
N LEU A 141 1.94 -34.86 -3.08
CA LEU A 141 2.97 -35.88 -2.92
C LEU A 141 2.39 -37.03 -2.07
N GLY A 142 1.39 -37.72 -2.63
CA GLY A 142 1.01 -39.03 -2.13
C GLY A 142 2.09 -40.04 -2.54
N GLU A 143 2.78 -40.61 -1.55
CA GLU A 143 3.43 -41.92 -1.67
C GLU A 143 2.50 -43.01 -1.13
#